data_AF-U2THN5-F1
#
_entry.id   AF-U2THN5-F1
#
_cell.length_a   1.000
_cell.length_b   1.000
_cell.length_c   1.000
_cell.angle_alpha   90.00
_cell.angle_beta   90.00
_cell.angle_gamma   90.00
#
_symmetry.space_group_name_H-M   'P 1'
#
loop_
_entity.id
_entity.type
_entity.pdbx_description
1 polymer ?
#
loop_
_entity_poly.entity_id
_entity_poly.type
_entity_poly.pdbx_seq_one_letter_code
_entity_poly.pdbx_strand_id
1 'polypeptide(L)'
;MAKHEANNTSQPPHISADMLPDPAQGSLEGNAIAVEATPDVRRGVHADIAMIRTNGGQSMIDFVLVDTPPAADGTASGVLSSRIFMSNESLVTLRDMLIEYTHNWQ
;
A
#
# COMPACT_ATOMS: atom_id res chain seq x y z
N MET A 1 44.95 0.74 -57.80
CA MET A 1 46.10 1.33 -57.08
C MET A 1 45.57 1.78 -55.72
N ALA A 2 45.77 0.96 -54.67
CA ALA A 2 46.81 1.08 -53.61
C ALA A 2 46.42 2.16 -52.55
N LYS A 3 45.98 1.75 -51.34
CA LYS A 3 46.72 1.48 -50.07
C LYS A 3 46.68 2.73 -49.14
N HIS A 4 46.04 2.63 -47.95
CA HIS A 4 46.67 2.51 -46.59
C HIS A 4 47.39 3.82 -46.15
N GLU A 5 47.25 4.42 -44.96
CA GLU A 5 47.19 3.97 -43.54
C GLU A 5 46.56 5.08 -42.65
N ALA A 6 45.84 4.76 -41.55
CA ALA A 6 46.22 4.94 -40.11
C ALA A 6 46.61 6.40 -39.70
N ASN A 7 46.25 7.00 -38.55
CA ASN A 7 46.01 6.49 -37.20
C ASN A 7 45.53 7.67 -36.29
N ASN A 8 45.15 7.35 -35.05
CA ASN A 8 45.05 8.18 -33.83
C ASN A 8 43.69 8.75 -33.36
N THR A 9 42.98 7.88 -32.63
CA THR A 9 42.58 8.06 -31.20
C THR A 9 41.93 9.37 -30.77
N SER A 10 40.60 9.41 -30.80
CA SER A 10 39.81 10.24 -29.87
C SER A 10 39.30 9.34 -28.73
N GLN A 11 39.76 9.65 -27.52
CA GLN A 11 39.52 8.97 -26.25
C GLN A 11 38.07 8.48 -26.02
N PRO A 12 37.88 7.33 -25.34
CA PRO A 12 36.61 7.05 -24.68
C PRO A 12 36.34 8.13 -23.63
N PRO A 13 35.07 8.49 -23.37
CA PRO A 13 34.76 9.52 -22.39
C PRO A 13 35.36 9.12 -21.04
N HIS A 14 36.15 10.03 -20.46
CA HIS A 14 36.58 9.96 -19.07
C HIS A 14 35.33 10.02 -18.19
N ILE A 15 34.82 8.85 -17.82
CA ILE A 15 33.92 8.72 -16.68
C ILE A 15 34.78 8.92 -15.45
N SER A 16 34.79 10.15 -14.93
CA SER A 16 35.35 10.43 -13.61
C SER A 16 34.77 9.45 -12.60
N ALA A 17 35.62 8.77 -11.84
CA ALA A 17 35.24 7.81 -10.82
C ALA A 17 34.39 8.41 -9.66
N ASP A 18 34.11 9.72 -9.71
CA ASP A 18 33.20 10.45 -8.82
C ASP A 18 31.74 10.47 -9.29
N MET A 19 31.39 9.79 -10.38
CA MET A 19 29.99 9.60 -10.81
C MET A 19 29.50 8.16 -10.66
N LEU A 20 29.95 7.45 -9.61
CA LEU A 20 29.22 6.28 -9.14
C LEU A 20 27.88 6.77 -8.57
N PRO A 21 26.72 6.37 -9.13
CA PRO A 21 25.44 6.63 -8.48
C PRO A 21 25.48 5.96 -7.11
N ASP A 22 25.22 6.74 -6.07
CA ASP A 22 25.07 6.26 -4.71
C ASP A 22 24.06 5.09 -4.69
N PRO A 23 24.41 3.89 -4.19
CA PRO A 23 23.50 2.75 -4.12
C PRO A 23 22.31 2.97 -3.18
N ALA A 24 22.19 4.14 -2.56
CA ALA A 24 21.02 4.53 -1.76
C ALA A 24 19.77 4.91 -2.59
N GLN A 25 19.80 4.92 -3.92
CA GLN A 25 18.58 5.13 -4.73
C GLN A 25 17.82 3.83 -5.00
N GLY A 26 17.52 3.10 -3.93
CA GLY A 26 16.33 2.26 -3.92
C GLY A 26 15.12 3.18 -3.83
N SER A 27 14.44 3.42 -4.95
CA SER A 27 13.09 3.99 -4.95
C SER A 27 12.15 2.99 -4.28
N LEU A 28 12.14 3.01 -2.95
CA LEU A 28 11.02 2.52 -2.18
C LEU A 28 9.89 3.52 -2.42
N GLU A 29 9.13 3.35 -3.50
CA GLU A 29 7.75 3.82 -3.56
C GLU A 29 6.92 2.97 -2.58
N GLY A 30 7.26 3.04 -1.29
CA GLY A 30 6.30 2.83 -0.24
C GLY A 30 5.44 4.09 -0.24
N ASN A 31 4.14 3.94 -0.47
CA ASN A 31 3.17 5.01 -0.27
C ASN A 31 3.44 5.68 1.08
N ALA A 32 4.12 6.83 1.06
CA ALA A 32 4.31 7.64 2.25
C ALA A 32 2.96 8.26 2.58
N ILE A 33 2.15 7.55 3.35
CA ILE A 33 0.95 8.11 3.95
C ILE A 33 1.44 9.03 5.07
N ALA A 34 1.57 10.32 4.77
CA ALA A 34 1.77 11.33 5.79
C ALA A 34 0.47 11.44 6.61
N VAL A 35 0.42 10.72 7.73
CA VAL A 35 -0.67 10.85 8.70
C VAL A 35 -0.36 12.06 9.59
N GLU A 36 -0.62 13.26 9.08
CA GLU A 36 -0.70 14.44 9.94
C GLU A 36 -2.03 14.38 10.70
N ALA A 37 -1.99 13.82 11.90
CA ALA A 37 -3.12 13.88 12.83
C ALA A 37 -2.62 14.49 14.14
N THR A 38 -3.00 15.75 14.39
CA THR A 38 -2.80 16.40 15.70
C THR A 38 -3.50 15.56 16.78
N PRO A 39 -3.00 15.53 18.04
CA PRO A 39 -3.52 14.64 19.10
C PRO A 39 -5.02 14.77 19.36
N ASP A 40 -5.58 15.94 19.09
CA ASP A 40 -7.00 16.30 19.12
C ASP A 40 -7.86 15.60 18.04
N VAL A 41 -7.27 15.16 16.92
CA VAL A 41 -7.95 14.41 15.84
C VAL A 41 -7.91 12.90 16.10
N ARG A 42 -7.08 12.43 17.04
CA ARG A 42 -6.97 11.02 17.44
C ARG A 42 -7.92 10.65 18.57
N ARG A 43 -9.15 11.18 18.58
CA ARG A 43 -10.23 10.54 19.34
C ARG A 43 -10.42 9.17 18.71
N GLY A 44 -9.88 8.14 19.36
CA GLY A 44 -9.67 6.78 18.85
C GLY A 44 -10.53 6.46 17.63
N VAL A 45 -9.88 6.35 16.48
CA VAL A 45 -10.51 5.95 15.22
C VAL A 45 -10.97 4.51 15.40
N HIS A 46 -12.19 4.35 15.88
CA HIS A 46 -12.88 3.07 16.02
C HIS A 46 -13.69 2.83 14.76
N ALA A 47 -14.00 1.59 14.47
CA ALA A 47 -14.93 1.21 13.42
C ALA A 47 -16.03 0.38 14.07
N ASP A 48 -17.27 0.60 13.67
CA ASP A 48 -18.43 -0.18 14.09
C ASP A 48 -18.79 -1.26 13.06
N ILE A 49 -18.33 -1.10 11.81
CA ILE A 49 -18.62 -2.02 10.72
C ILE A 49 -17.33 -2.40 10.00
N ALA A 50 -17.20 -3.69 9.67
CA ALA A 50 -16.23 -4.21 8.72
C ALA A 50 -16.97 -4.77 7.49
N MET A 51 -16.62 -4.30 6.29
CA MET A 51 -17.20 -4.75 5.03
C MET A 51 -16.14 -5.42 4.17
N ILE A 52 -16.48 -6.57 3.58
CA ILE A 52 -15.54 -7.32 2.74
C ILE A 52 -16.06 -7.34 1.29
N ARG A 53 -15.18 -7.01 0.36
CA ARG A 53 -15.42 -7.11 -1.09
C ARG A 53 -14.31 -7.92 -1.73
N THR A 54 -14.66 -8.81 -2.66
CA THR A 54 -13.67 -9.63 -3.38
C THR A 54 -13.78 -9.40 -4.88
N ASN A 55 -12.64 -9.24 -5.54
CA ASN A 55 -12.55 -9.07 -6.98
C ASN A 55 -11.17 -9.54 -7.48
N GLY A 56 -11.13 -10.32 -8.56
CA GLY A 56 -9.88 -10.61 -9.27
C GLY A 56 -8.76 -11.20 -8.40
N GLY A 57 -9.07 -12.20 -7.56
CA GLY A 57 -8.08 -12.85 -6.69
C GLY A 57 -7.67 -12.03 -5.45
N GLN A 58 -8.16 -10.80 -5.32
CA GLN A 58 -7.91 -9.94 -4.16
C GLN A 58 -9.20 -9.66 -3.38
N SER A 59 -9.02 -9.50 -2.09
CA SER A 59 -10.03 -9.12 -1.12
C SER A 59 -9.66 -7.79 -0.49
N MET A 60 -10.68 -6.95 -0.29
CA MET A 60 -10.58 -5.67 0.38
C MET A 60 -11.52 -5.66 1.57
N ILE A 61 -10.98 -5.34 2.74
CA ILE A 61 -11.73 -5.19 3.98
C ILE A 61 -11.72 -3.71 4.38
N ASP A 62 -12.91 -3.11 4.44
CA ASP A 62 -13.11 -1.73 4.85
C ASP A 62 -13.64 -1.69 6.28
N PHE A 63 -12.96 -0.96 7.15
CA PHE A 63 -13.41 -0.67 8.50
C PHE A 63 -13.95 0.75 8.53
N VAL A 64 -15.23 0.90 8.83
CA VAL A 64 -15.96 2.16 8.78
C VAL A 64 -16.55 2.45 10.15
N LEU A 65 -16.58 3.72 10.52
CA LEU A 65 -17.39 4.25 11.60
C LEU A 65 -18.61 4.94 11.00
N VAL A 66 -19.82 4.46 11.28
CA VAL A 66 -21.03 5.19 10.93
C VAL A 66 -21.33 6.23 12.01
N ASP A 67 -21.09 7.50 11.70
CA ASP A 67 -21.23 8.61 12.65
C ASP A 67 -22.44 9.52 12.35
N THR A 68 -23.20 9.20 11.31
CA THR A 68 -24.43 9.92 10.95
C THR A 68 -25.67 9.03 11.11
N PRO A 69 -26.81 9.57 11.58
CA PRO A 69 -28.07 8.85 11.56
C PRO A 69 -28.47 8.48 10.11
N PRO A 70 -29.12 7.32 9.90
CA PRO A 70 -29.61 6.95 8.58
C PRO A 70 -30.61 7.98 8.03
N ALA A 71 -30.48 8.29 6.75
CA ALA A 71 -31.43 9.09 6.00
C ALA A 71 -32.76 8.34 5.80
N ALA A 72 -33.78 9.05 5.30
CA ALA A 72 -35.12 8.51 5.11
C ALA A 72 -35.19 7.33 4.12
N ASP A 73 -34.18 7.19 3.25
CA ASP A 73 -34.01 6.08 2.32
C ASP A 73 -33.20 4.90 2.91
N GLY A 74 -32.80 5.00 4.18
CA GLY A 74 -32.00 4.01 4.89
C GLY A 74 -30.50 4.10 4.64
N THR A 75 -30.02 5.07 3.87
CA THR A 75 -28.59 5.27 3.65
C THR A 75 -27.94 5.93 4.87
N ALA A 76 -26.70 5.55 5.20
CA ALA A 76 -25.94 6.16 6.28
C ALA A 76 -24.55 6.57 5.78
N SER A 77 -24.02 7.68 6.30
CA SER A 77 -22.65 8.13 6.02
C SER A 77 -21.74 7.81 7.20
N GLY A 78 -20.46 7.61 6.89
CA GLY A 78 -19.47 7.28 7.88
C GLY A 78 -18.05 7.59 7.43
N VAL A 79 -17.11 7.45 8.35
CA VAL A 79 -15.68 7.67 8.13
C VAL A 79 -14.98 6.34 7.88
N LEU A 80 -14.22 6.24 6.80
CA LEU A 80 -13.34 5.10 6.56
C LEU A 80 -12.14 5.16 7.52
N SER A 81 -12.13 4.27 8.50
CA SER A 81 -11.10 4.17 9.54
C SER A 81 -9.85 3.45 9.04
N SER A 82 -10.02 2.33 8.34
CA SER A 82 -8.91 1.59 7.75
C SER A 82 -9.36 0.74 6.57
N ARG A 83 -8.40 0.34 5.73
CA ARG A 83 -8.60 -0.54 4.59
C ARG A 83 -7.46 -1.53 4.48
N ILE A 84 -7.80 -2.81 4.38
CA ILE A 84 -6.83 -3.89 4.22
C ILE A 84 -7.04 -4.53 2.85
N PHE A 85 -5.96 -4.71 2.10
CA PHE A 85 -5.94 -5.51 0.89
C PHE A 85 -5.17 -6.81 1.15
N MET A 86 -5.72 -7.93 0.69
CA MET A 86 -5.07 -9.22 0.79
C MET A 86 -5.50 -10.13 -0.36
N SER A 87 -4.78 -11.23 -0.55
CA SER A 87 -5.24 -12.27 -1.47
C SER A 87 -6.51 -12.94 -0.93
N ASN A 88 -7.31 -13.53 -1.82
CA ASN A 88 -8.48 -14.32 -1.40
C ASN A 88 -8.08 -15.52 -0.54
N GLU A 89 -6.91 -16.11 -0.78
CA GLU A 89 -6.37 -17.21 0.03
C GLU A 89 -6.07 -16.76 1.46
N SER A 90 -5.38 -15.62 1.61
CA SER A 90 -5.09 -15.04 2.92
C SER A 90 -6.37 -14.68 3.70
N LEU A 91 -7.42 -14.24 3.01
CA LEU A 91 -8.72 -13.98 3.64
C LEU A 91 -9.34 -15.27 4.21
N VAL A 92 -9.27 -16.38 3.47
CA VAL A 92 -9.76 -17.68 3.94
C VAL A 92 -8.97 -18.14 5.16
N THR A 93 -7.63 -18.01 5.14
CA THR A 93 -6.80 -18.34 6.30
C THR A 93 -7.14 -17.49 7.53
N LEU A 94 -7.36 -16.18 7.35
CA LEU A 94 -7.77 -15.30 8.44
C LEU A 94 -9.11 -15.73 9.04
N ARG A 95 -10.11 -16.05 8.21
CA ARG A 95 -11.41 -16.55 8.67
C ARG A 95 -11.25 -17.80 9.51
N ASP A 96 -10.50 -18.79 9.02
CA ASP A 96 -10.36 -20.08 9.69
C ASP A 96 -9.67 -19.94 11.05
N MET A 97 -8.62 -19.11 11.10
CA MET A 97 -7.94 -18.74 12.34
C MET A 97 -8.87 -18.05 13.33
N LEU A 98 -9.69 -17.10 12.88
CA LEU A 98 -10.65 -16.42 13.76
C LEU A 98 -11.68 -17.40 14.31
N ILE A 99 -12.27 -18.26 13.48
CA ILE A 99 -13.23 -19.28 13.91
C ILE A 99 -12.61 -20.18 14.99
N GLU A 100 -11.38 -20.65 14.77
CA GLU A 100 -10.67 -21.50 15.73
C GLU A 100 -10.49 -20.78 17.08
N TYR A 101 -10.05 -19.52 17.06
CA TYR A 101 -9.81 -18.77 18.31
C TYR A 101 -11.08 -18.30 19.02
N THR A 102 -12.15 -18.00 18.27
CA THR A 102 -13.40 -17.50 18.85
C THR A 102 -14.39 -18.61 19.19
N HIS A 103 -14.13 -19.85 18.77
CA HIS A 103 -15.01 -21.01 19.04
C HIS A 103 -15.41 -21.14 20.51
N ASN A 104 -14.54 -20.74 21.44
CA ASN A 104 -14.75 -20.85 22.88
C ASN A 104 -15.12 -19.52 23.57
N TRP A 105 -15.41 -18.46 22.81
CA TRP A 105 -15.83 -17.20 23.40
C TRP A 105 -17.27 -17.34 23.88
N GLN A 106 -17.47 -17.15 25.20
CA GLN A 106 -18.78 -17.11 25.87
C GLN A 106 -19.20 -15.66 26.09
#